data_AF-A0A561SLJ3-F1
#
_entry.id   AF-A0A561SLJ3-F1
#
_cell.length_a   1.000
_cell.length_b   1.000
_cell.length_c   1.000
_cell.angle_alpha   90.00
_cell.angle_beta   90.00
_cell.angle_gamma   90.00
#
_symmetry.space_group_name_H-M   'P 1'
#
loop_
_entity.id
_entity.type
_entity.pdbx_description
1 polymer ?
#
loop_
_entity_poly.entity_id
_entity_poly.type
_entity_poly.pdbx_seq_one_letter_code
_entity_poly.pdbx_strand_id
1 'polypeptide(L)'
;MDARRLVVVRHAKSAWPDDVPDAERPLNARGRRDAPAAGRWIRDRVGRLDAVVCSPATRIRQTWGLIAPELDGPPAPILDERVYAASAEELLAVVRGLPDDVGAALLLGHNPGVSELVAGLTGEPLEMKTSAIAVLGLTGSWADAAPGRVTLVDHATPRG
;
A
#
# COMPACT_ATOMS: atom_id res chain seq x y z
N MET A 1 -0.46 -11.60 22.37
CA MET A 1 0.42 -10.93 21.39
C MET A 1 -0.48 -10.13 20.49
N ASP A 2 -0.26 -8.82 20.39
CA ASP A 2 -1.09 -7.96 19.58
C ASP A 2 -0.80 -8.24 18.09
N ALA A 3 -1.86 -8.43 17.32
CA ALA A 3 -1.77 -8.68 15.89
C ALA A 3 -1.64 -7.34 15.15
N ARG A 4 -0.58 -7.20 14.35
CA ARG A 4 -0.34 -6.04 13.49
C ARG A 4 -0.95 -6.27 12.10
N ARG A 5 -1.32 -5.19 11.41
CA ARG A 5 -1.88 -5.24 10.04
C ARG A 5 -1.05 -4.41 9.08
N LEU A 6 -0.56 -5.04 8.02
CA LEU A 6 0.04 -4.35 6.89
C LEU A 6 -0.96 -4.31 5.73
N VAL A 7 -1.38 -3.11 5.34
CA VAL A 7 -2.19 -2.88 4.14
C VAL A 7 -1.25 -2.53 3.00
N VAL A 8 -1.05 -3.45 2.06
CA VAL A 8 -0.24 -3.20 0.86
C VAL A 8 -1.18 -2.74 -0.25
N VAL A 9 -0.89 -1.59 -0.85
CA VAL A 9 -1.69 -1.02 -1.93
C VAL A 9 -0.79 -0.71 -3.13
N ARG A 10 -1.23 -1.11 -4.32
CA ARG A 10 -0.65 -0.59 -5.57
C ARG A 10 -1.38 0.69 -5.98
N HIS A 11 -0.64 1.71 -6.42
CA HIS A 11 -1.23 2.94 -6.95
C HIS A 11 -2.39 2.71 -7.94
N ALA A 12 -3.33 3.65 -7.98
CA ALA A 12 -4.43 3.63 -8.94
C ALA A 12 -3.93 3.90 -10.37
N LYS A 13 -4.76 3.63 -11.37
CA LYS A 13 -4.33 3.65 -12.78
C LYS A 13 -3.78 5.04 -13.19
N SER A 14 -2.53 5.06 -13.64
CA SER A 14 -1.86 6.26 -14.16
C SER A 14 -2.18 6.52 -15.63
N ALA A 15 -2.03 7.78 -16.03
CA ALA A 15 -1.99 8.22 -17.42
C ALA A 15 -0.58 8.03 -18.01
N TRP A 16 -0.49 8.18 -19.33
CA TRP A 16 0.76 8.21 -20.10
C TRP A 16 0.73 9.41 -21.03
N PRO A 17 0.81 10.63 -20.49
CA PRO A 17 0.98 11.82 -21.32
C PRO A 17 2.39 11.83 -21.95
N ASP A 18 2.49 12.39 -23.13
CA ASP A 18 3.76 12.59 -23.83
C ASP A 18 4.66 13.55 -23.04
N ASP A 19 5.98 13.33 -23.10
CA ASP A 19 7.02 14.18 -22.50
C ASP A 19 6.94 14.41 -20.98
N VAL A 20 6.25 13.54 -20.24
CA VAL A 20 6.21 13.58 -18.76
C VAL A 20 7.11 12.50 -18.15
N PRO A 21 8.07 12.87 -17.27
CA PRO A 21 8.90 11.90 -16.54
C PRO A 21 8.06 10.88 -15.77
N ASP A 22 8.54 9.64 -15.61
CA ASP A 22 7.73 8.58 -14.99
C ASP A 22 7.21 8.98 -13.60
N ALA A 23 8.07 9.55 -12.76
CA ALA A 23 7.73 9.99 -11.40
C ALA A 23 6.62 11.05 -11.36
N GLU A 24 6.46 11.83 -12.44
CA GLU A 24 5.49 12.92 -12.56
C GLU A 24 4.17 12.51 -13.20
N ARG A 25 4.08 11.28 -13.73
CA ARG A 25 2.87 10.79 -14.38
C ARG A 25 1.66 10.85 -13.45
N PRO A 26 0.55 11.49 -13.86
CA PRO A 26 -0.65 11.63 -13.05
C PRO A 26 -1.54 10.38 -13.13
N LEU A 27 -2.59 10.34 -12.31
CA LEU A 27 -3.70 9.41 -12.46
C LEU A 27 -4.54 9.73 -13.70
N ASN A 28 -5.03 8.68 -14.37
CA ASN A 28 -6.03 8.82 -15.41
C ASN A 28 -7.46 8.85 -14.82
N ALA A 29 -8.46 9.07 -15.67
CA ALA A 29 -9.86 9.16 -15.24
C ALA A 29 -10.35 7.92 -14.49
N ARG A 30 -9.90 6.72 -14.89
CA ARG A 30 -10.23 5.47 -14.18
C ARG A 30 -9.57 5.43 -12.80
N GLY A 31 -8.29 5.76 -12.71
CA GLY A 31 -7.57 5.78 -11.43
C GLY A 31 -8.20 6.74 -10.42
N ARG A 32 -8.70 7.88 -10.90
CA ARG A 32 -9.42 8.85 -10.08
C ARG A 32 -10.76 8.34 -9.53
N ARG A 33 -11.41 7.39 -10.21
CA ARG A 33 -12.64 6.73 -9.72
C ARG A 33 -12.35 5.52 -8.83
N ASP A 34 -11.33 4.74 -9.17
CA ASP A 34 -10.97 3.52 -8.42
C ASP A 34 -10.38 3.85 -7.03
N ALA A 35 -9.60 4.94 -6.90
CA ALA A 35 -8.94 5.28 -5.63
C ALA A 35 -9.90 5.58 -4.46
N PRO A 36 -10.99 6.36 -4.63
CA PRO A 36 -11.99 6.51 -3.57
C PRO A 36 -12.70 5.19 -3.21
N ALA A 37 -12.93 4.30 -4.18
CA ALA A 37 -13.49 2.98 -3.91
C ALA A 37 -12.54 2.13 -3.04
N ALA A 38 -11.23 2.23 -3.28
CA ALA A 38 -10.21 1.65 -2.42
C ALA A 38 -10.24 2.23 -0.99
N GLY A 39 -10.37 3.56 -0.85
CA GLY A 39 -10.48 4.21 0.46
C GLY A 39 -11.70 3.75 1.26
N ARG A 40 -12.88 3.70 0.64
CA ARG A 40 -14.10 3.17 1.28
C ARG A 40 -13.92 1.71 1.72
N TRP A 41 -13.33 0.88 0.87
CA TRP A 41 -13.06 -0.51 1.21
C TRP A 41 -12.11 -0.63 2.42
N ILE A 42 -11.04 0.18 2.47
CA ILE A 42 -10.10 0.19 3.60
C ILE A 42 -10.79 0.60 4.90
N ARG A 43 -11.59 1.67 4.86
CA ARG A 43 -12.38 2.10 6.03
C ARG A 43 -13.25 0.95 6.55
N ASP A 44 -13.98 0.29 5.66
CA ASP A 44 -14.99 -0.71 6.04
C ASP A 44 -14.36 -2.06 6.48
N ARG A 45 -13.14 -2.40 6.00
CA ARG A 45 -12.50 -3.70 6.23
C ARG A 45 -11.31 -3.68 7.17
N VAL A 46 -10.56 -2.58 7.21
CA VAL A 46 -9.35 -2.43 8.04
C VAL A 46 -9.63 -1.52 9.23
N GLY A 47 -10.35 -0.43 9.01
CA GLY A 47 -10.60 0.61 10.00
C GLY A 47 -9.48 1.66 10.06
N ARG A 48 -9.12 2.11 11.26
CA ARG A 48 -8.12 3.16 11.47
C ARG A 48 -6.71 2.68 11.12
N LEU A 49 -5.95 3.58 10.48
CA LEU A 49 -4.52 3.40 10.20
C LEU A 49 -3.71 4.24 11.19
N ASP A 50 -2.60 3.70 11.67
CA ASP A 50 -1.67 4.40 12.55
C ASP A 50 -0.52 5.04 11.75
N ALA A 51 -0.12 4.40 10.65
CA ALA A 51 0.93 4.91 9.76
C ALA A 51 0.57 4.70 8.28
N VAL A 52 1.06 5.60 7.43
CA VAL A 52 1.04 5.43 5.97
C VAL A 52 2.39 5.83 5.38
N VAL A 53 2.99 4.91 4.63
CA VAL A 53 4.27 5.08 3.96
C VAL A 53 4.07 4.96 2.45
N CYS A 54 4.52 5.96 1.72
CA CYS A 54 4.21 6.14 0.30
C CYS A 54 5.46 6.48 -0.49
N SER A 55 5.54 6.00 -1.73
CA SER A 55 6.45 6.58 -2.72
C SER A 55 6.10 8.05 -3.02
N PRO A 56 7.09 8.92 -3.30
CA PRO A 56 6.85 10.33 -3.61
C PRO A 56 6.27 10.59 -5.01
N ALA A 57 6.16 9.57 -5.87
CA ALA A 57 5.63 9.70 -7.22
C ALA A 57 4.23 10.35 -7.26
N THR A 58 3.98 11.15 -8.29
CA THR A 58 2.75 11.93 -8.44
C THR A 58 1.49 11.05 -8.41
N ARG A 59 1.48 9.93 -9.14
CA ARG A 59 0.38 8.95 -9.12
C ARG A 59 0.12 8.34 -7.74
N ILE A 60 1.15 8.18 -6.90
CA ILE A 60 1.01 7.64 -5.54
C ILE A 60 0.38 8.70 -4.65
N ARG A 61 0.91 9.93 -4.67
CA ARG A 61 0.38 11.07 -3.91
C ARG A 61 -1.08 11.36 -4.27
N GLN A 62 -1.41 11.31 -5.56
CA GLN A 62 -2.79 11.45 -6.03
C GLN A 62 -3.68 10.27 -5.62
N THR A 63 -3.15 9.04 -5.60
CA THR A 63 -3.91 7.87 -5.11
C THR A 63 -4.23 8.04 -3.62
N TRP A 64 -3.23 8.38 -2.80
CA TRP A 64 -3.45 8.64 -1.37
C TRP A 64 -4.40 9.81 -1.13
N GLY A 65 -4.24 10.91 -1.86
CA GLY A 65 -5.13 12.07 -1.75
C GLY A 65 -6.60 11.79 -2.08
N LEU A 66 -6.90 10.67 -2.74
CA LEU A 66 -8.25 10.19 -3.01
C LEU A 66 -8.71 9.06 -2.08
N ILE A 67 -7.77 8.35 -1.45
CA ILE A 67 -8.05 7.34 -0.42
C ILE A 67 -8.31 8.01 0.93
N ALA A 68 -7.43 8.92 1.35
CA ALA A 68 -7.44 9.52 2.68
C ALA A 68 -8.78 10.20 3.05
N PRO A 69 -9.46 10.95 2.16
CA PRO A 69 -10.74 11.58 2.50
C PRO A 69 -11.87 10.59 2.82
N GLU A 70 -11.71 9.31 2.46
CA GLU A 70 -12.69 8.27 2.74
C GLU A 70 -12.47 7.58 4.09
N LEU A 71 -11.37 7.90 4.79
CA LEU A 71 -10.97 7.32 6.07
C LEU A 71 -11.28 8.28 7.24
N ASP A 72 -11.52 7.69 8.41
CA ASP A 72 -11.71 8.46 9.65
C ASP A 72 -10.36 8.81 10.28
N GLY A 73 -9.95 10.07 10.17
CA GLY A 73 -8.70 10.58 10.78
C GLY A 73 -7.43 9.92 10.24
N PRO A 74 -7.18 9.93 8.91
CA PRO A 74 -6.00 9.29 8.33
C PRO A 74 -4.70 9.96 8.81
N PRO A 75 -3.61 9.20 9.05
CA PRO A 75 -2.32 9.77 9.36
C PRO A 75 -1.76 10.53 8.16
N ALA A 76 -0.87 11.49 8.42
CA ALA A 76 -0.13 12.16 7.36
C ALA A 76 0.81 11.16 6.65
N PRO A 77 0.93 11.20 5.31
CA PRO A 77 1.80 10.27 4.59
C PRO A 77 3.27 10.58 4.82
N ILE A 78 4.02 9.55 5.18
CA ILE A 78 5.49 9.55 5.14
C ILE A 78 5.88 9.27 3.69
N LEU A 79 6.47 10.26 3.02
CA LEU A 79 7.01 10.09 1.69
C LEU A 79 8.43 9.53 1.79
N ASP A 80 8.63 8.33 1.26
CA ASP A 80 9.90 7.61 1.34
C ASP A 80 10.38 7.22 -0.06
N GLU A 81 11.52 7.77 -0.46
CA GLU A 81 12.16 7.48 -1.76
C GLU A 81 12.43 5.99 -1.94
N ARG A 82 12.68 5.24 -0.85
CA ARG A 82 12.91 3.79 -0.86
C ARG A 82 11.69 2.98 -1.31
N VAL A 83 10.53 3.60 -1.48
CA VAL A 83 9.31 2.96 -1.98
C VAL A 83 9.13 3.18 -3.49
N TYR A 84 9.83 4.15 -4.11
CA TYR A 84 9.75 4.40 -5.54
C TYR A 84 10.55 3.36 -6.33
N ALA A 85 9.89 2.66 -7.26
CA ALA A 85 10.50 1.61 -8.08
C ALA A 85 11.27 0.53 -7.26
N ALA A 86 10.84 0.32 -6.02
CA ALA A 86 11.51 -0.55 -5.06
C ALA A 86 11.27 -2.04 -5.33
N SER A 87 12.28 -2.85 -5.06
CA SER A 87 12.21 -4.29 -4.95
C SER A 87 11.41 -4.74 -3.72
N ALA A 88 10.98 -6.01 -3.69
CA ALA A 88 10.35 -6.58 -2.50
C ALA A 88 11.23 -6.50 -1.25
N GLU A 89 12.55 -6.64 -1.38
CA GLU A 89 13.50 -6.57 -0.27
C GLU A 89 13.59 -5.17 0.32
N GLU A 90 13.66 -4.14 -0.52
CA GLU A 90 13.66 -2.73 -0.08
C GLU A 90 12.34 -2.37 0.61
N LEU A 91 11.21 -2.81 0.06
CA LEU A 91 9.91 -2.60 0.70
C LEU A 91 9.80 -3.35 2.03
N LEU A 92 10.36 -4.56 2.13
CA LEU A 92 10.41 -5.30 3.39
C LEU A 92 11.27 -4.57 4.43
N ALA A 93 12.38 -3.96 4.03
CA ALA A 93 13.20 -3.14 4.92
C ALA A 93 12.43 -1.92 5.44
N VAL A 94 11.62 -1.27 4.60
CA VAL A 94 10.71 -0.18 5.02
C VAL A 94 9.69 -0.71 6.04
N VAL A 95 9.05 -1.84 5.78
CA VAL A 95 8.07 -2.46 6.70
C VAL A 95 8.72 -2.82 8.04
N ARG A 96 9.90 -3.45 8.03
CA ARG A 96 10.63 -3.84 9.24
C ARG A 96 11.12 -2.65 10.07
N GLY A 97 11.24 -1.47 9.46
CA GLY A 97 11.60 -0.23 10.14
C GLY A 97 10.44 0.49 10.81
N LEU A 98 9.20 -0.02 10.72
CA LEU A 98 8.05 0.59 11.37
C LEU A 98 8.15 0.47 12.91
N PRO A 99 7.77 1.53 13.65
CA PRO A 99 7.73 1.49 15.11
C PRO A 99 6.75 0.43 15.65
N ASP A 100 7.09 -0.20 16.77
CA ASP A 100 6.26 -1.24 17.37
C ASP A 100 4.93 -0.72 17.95
N ASP A 101 4.78 0.58 18.19
CA ASP A 101 3.49 1.19 18.58
C ASP A 101 2.52 1.39 17.41
N VAL A 102 2.95 1.14 16.17
CA VAL A 102 2.09 1.09 14.97
C VAL A 102 1.38 -0.26 14.91
N GLY A 103 0.06 -0.27 15.09
CA GLY A 103 -0.78 -1.47 14.99
C GLY A 103 -1.21 -1.77 13.55
N ALA A 104 -1.60 -0.73 12.80
CA ALA A 104 -1.99 -0.84 11.39
C ALA A 104 -1.22 0.16 10.53
N ALA A 105 -0.48 -0.36 9.54
CA ALA A 105 0.29 0.44 8.60
C ALA A 105 -0.19 0.23 7.17
N LEU A 106 -0.20 1.29 6.37
CA LEU A 106 -0.43 1.21 4.92
C LEU A 106 0.86 1.49 4.15
N LEU A 107 1.23 0.60 3.24
CA LEU A 107 2.32 0.76 2.28
C LEU A 107 1.75 0.94 0.88
N LEU A 108 1.92 2.13 0.30
CA LEU A 108 1.43 2.47 -1.03
C LEU A 108 2.60 2.57 -2.02
N GLY A 109 2.69 1.59 -2.94
CA GLY A 109 3.83 1.41 -3.82
C GLY A 109 3.48 1.03 -5.26
N HIS A 110 4.48 0.46 -5.94
CA HIS A 110 4.44 0.12 -7.37
C HIS A 110 4.67 -1.38 -7.59
N ASN A 111 4.20 -1.88 -8.73
CA ASN A 111 4.64 -3.19 -9.21
C ASN A 111 6.00 -3.09 -9.91
N PRO A 112 6.79 -4.17 -9.92
CA PRO A 112 6.45 -5.50 -9.39
C PRO A 112 6.58 -5.63 -7.86
N GLY A 113 7.34 -4.74 -7.21
CA GLY A 113 7.73 -4.84 -5.80
C GLY A 113 6.60 -5.15 -4.82
N VAL A 114 5.43 -4.49 -4.92
CA VAL A 114 4.33 -4.78 -3.97
C VAL A 114 3.69 -6.16 -4.17
N SER A 115 3.65 -6.68 -5.41
CA SER A 115 3.15 -8.06 -5.65
C SER A 115 4.15 -9.08 -5.11
N GLU A 116 5.43 -8.85 -5.36
CA GLU A 116 6.52 -9.71 -4.89
C GLU A 116 6.66 -9.69 -3.37
N LEU A 117 6.46 -8.54 -2.72
CA LEU A 117 6.44 -8.41 -1.26
C LEU A 117 5.33 -9.26 -0.65
N VAL A 118 4.10 -9.15 -1.16
CA VAL A 118 2.97 -9.94 -0.67
C VAL A 118 3.24 -11.43 -0.84
N ALA A 119 3.68 -11.84 -2.04
CA ALA A 119 4.02 -13.23 -2.31
C ALA A 119 5.16 -13.76 -1.43
N GLY A 120 6.20 -12.96 -1.23
CA GLY A 120 7.35 -13.30 -0.40
C GLY A 120 6.98 -13.46 1.08
N LEU A 121 6.15 -12.57 1.62
CA LEU A 121 5.75 -12.62 3.03
C LEU A 121 4.73 -13.72 3.36
N THR A 122 3.80 -13.98 2.44
CA THR A 122 2.68 -14.90 2.69
C THR A 122 2.90 -16.30 2.14
N GLY A 123 3.82 -16.45 1.18
CA GLY A 123 3.95 -17.67 0.38
C GLY A 123 2.87 -17.82 -0.69
N GLU A 124 1.95 -16.86 -0.83
CA GLU A 124 0.82 -16.89 -1.76
C GLU A 124 1.02 -15.85 -2.88
N PRO A 125 1.19 -16.27 -4.14
CA PRO A 125 1.27 -15.34 -5.26
C PRO A 125 -0.03 -14.52 -5.40
N LEU A 126 0.09 -13.19 -5.33
CA LEU A 126 -1.03 -12.27 -5.53
C LEU A 126 -0.66 -11.18 -6.54
N GLU A 127 -1.34 -11.17 -7.68
CA GLU A 127 -1.17 -10.11 -8.67
C GLU A 127 -1.83 -8.80 -8.20
N MET A 128 -1.01 -7.82 -7.81
CA MET A 128 -1.53 -6.50 -7.42
C MET A 128 -1.85 -5.67 -8.66
N LYS A 129 -3.10 -5.70 -9.13
CA LYS A 129 -3.60 -4.79 -10.17
C LYS A 129 -3.60 -3.34 -9.67
N THR A 130 -3.71 -2.36 -10.55
CA THR A 130 -3.80 -0.95 -10.11
C THR A 130 -5.00 -0.76 -9.18
N SER A 131 -4.79 -0.09 -8.05
CA SER A 131 -5.76 0.06 -6.95
C SER A 131 -6.09 -1.23 -6.19
N ALA A 132 -5.33 -2.32 -6.38
CA ALA A 132 -5.46 -3.52 -5.58
C ALA A 132 -4.92 -3.30 -4.17
N ILE A 133 -5.55 -3.98 -3.22
CA ILE A 133 -5.27 -3.95 -1.78
C ILE A 133 -5.05 -5.39 -1.33
N ALA A 134 -4.02 -5.61 -0.51
CA ALA A 134 -3.81 -6.83 0.25
C ALA A 134 -3.68 -6.45 1.73
N VAL A 135 -4.38 -7.15 2.60
CA VAL A 135 -4.31 -6.98 4.05
C VAL A 135 -3.57 -8.17 4.60
N LEU A 136 -2.41 -7.92 5.22
CA LEU A 136 -1.57 -8.95 5.80
C LEU A 136 -1.63 -8.86 7.32
N GLY A 137 -1.74 -10.01 7.99
CA GLY A 137 -1.65 -10.13 9.44
C GLY A 137 -0.24 -10.50 9.84
N LEU A 138 0.33 -9.81 10.85
CA LEU A 138 1.64 -10.09 11.43
C LEU A 138 1.50 -10.33 12.93
N THR A 139 2.15 -11.39 13.43
CA THR A 139 2.26 -11.66 14.86
C THR A 139 3.65 -11.24 15.36
N GLY A 140 3.72 -10.40 16.37
CA GLY A 140 5.00 -9.88 16.90
C GLY A 140 5.45 -8.58 16.23
N SER A 141 6.72 -8.21 16.38
CA SER A 141 7.28 -6.93 15.92
C SER A 141 7.33 -6.83 14.40
N TRP A 142 7.25 -5.61 13.87
CA TRP A 142 7.49 -5.31 12.46
C TRP A 142 8.85 -5.81 11.99
N ALA A 143 9.88 -5.71 12.83
CA ALA A 143 11.24 -6.15 12.54
C ALA A 143 11.34 -7.64 12.20
N ASP A 144 10.41 -8.45 12.73
CA ASP A 144 10.35 -9.90 12.52
C ASP A 144 9.51 -10.31 11.30
N ALA A 145 8.98 -9.35 10.51
CA ALA A 145 8.16 -9.65 9.35
C ALA A 145 8.91 -10.58 8.38
N ALA A 146 8.40 -11.78 8.18
CA ALA A 146 9.06 -12.85 7.42
C ALA A 146 8.03 -13.89 6.97
N PRO A 147 8.36 -14.74 5.97
CA PRO A 147 7.56 -15.91 5.65
C PRO A 147 7.25 -16.74 6.90
N GLY A 148 6.00 -17.21 7.03
CA GLY A 148 5.53 -18.00 8.17
C GLY A 148 5.18 -17.18 9.43
N ARG A 149 5.49 -15.88 9.46
CA ARG A 149 5.02 -14.93 10.50
C ARG A 149 3.92 -13.99 9.99
N VAL A 150 3.77 -13.93 8.67
CA VAL A 150 2.79 -13.10 7.98
C VAL A 150 1.80 -14.00 7.23
N THR A 151 0.52 -13.67 7.32
CA THR A 151 -0.55 -14.35 6.57
C THR A 151 -1.34 -13.35 5.73
N LEU A 152 -1.86 -13.80 4.59
CA LEU A 152 -2.84 -13.03 3.83
C LEU A 152 -4.19 -13.12 4.54
N VAL A 153 -4.77 -11.98 4.91
CA VAL A 153 -6.03 -11.90 5.66
C VAL A 153 -7.21 -11.58 4.75
N ASP A 154 -7.04 -10.62 3.84
CA ASP A 154 -8.05 -10.21 2.87
C ASP A 154 -7.38 -9.56 1.66
N HIS A 155 -8.04 -9.51 0.52
CA HIS A 155 -7.59 -8.77 -0.64
C HIS A 155 -8.75 -8.31 -1.51
N ALA A 156 -8.57 -7.19 -2.20
CA ALA A 156 -9.58 -6.67 -3.11
C ALA A 156 -8.96 -5.87 -4.25
N THR A 157 -9.73 -5.70 -5.33
CA THR A 157 -9.48 -4.63 -6.31
C THR A 157 -10.76 -3.85 -6.52
N PRO A 158 -11.10 -2.93 -5.59
CA PRO A 158 -12.32 -2.13 -5.67
C PRO A 158 -12.36 -1.31 -6.96
N ARG A 159 -13.57 -1.13 -7.49
CA ARG A 159 -13.85 -0.38 -8.72
C ARG A 159 -14.93 0.65 -8.46
N GLY A 160 -14.78 1.81 -9.07
CA GLY A 160 -15.79 2.88 -9.07
C GLY A 160 -16.18 3.33 -10.47
#